data_AF-A0A9J6G2S9-F1
#
_entry.id   AF-A0A9J6G2S9-F1
#
_cell.length_a   1.000
_cell.length_b   1.000
_cell.length_c   1.000
_cell.angle_alpha   90.00
_cell.angle_beta   90.00
_cell.angle_gamma   90.00
#
_symmetry.space_group_name_H-M   'P 1'
#
loop_
_entity.id
_entity.type
_entity.pdbx_description
1 polymer ?
#
loop_
_entity_poly.entity_id
_entity_poly.type
_entity_poly.pdbx_seq_one_letter_code
_entity_poly.pdbx_strand_id
1 'polypeptide(L)'
;MVKVLPLRRRDPPIHVLNIYSPPHKPRITFNEVFYRALKSANKAPLVIVGDFNAPSLHWGYHFEQARGHKLAELISTLRLTLLTDPACPTRMGNSVTRDTCPELSLVKNSRDATRENLEETLGSDH
;
A
#
# COMPACT_ATOMS: atom_id res chain seq x y z
N MET A 1 -0.81 8.94 -10.32
CA MET A 1 -0.96 9.71 -9.05
C MET A 1 -2.01 10.77 -9.27
N VAL A 2 -2.92 10.91 -8.32
CA VAL A 2 -4.05 11.85 -8.35
C VAL A 2 -3.87 12.83 -7.19
N LYS A 3 -4.32 14.07 -7.38
CA LYS A 3 -4.32 15.10 -6.34
C LYS A 3 -5.77 15.52 -6.07
N VAL A 4 -6.21 15.33 -4.83
CA VAL A 4 -7.54 15.74 -4.36
C VAL A 4 -7.41 17.12 -3.75
N LEU A 5 -8.14 18.09 -4.30
CA LEU A 5 -8.14 19.46 -3.81
C LEU A 5 -9.12 19.58 -2.63
N PRO A 6 -8.75 20.34 -1.59
CA PRO A 6 -9.63 20.58 -0.47
C PRO A 6 -10.68 21.62 -0.83
N LEU A 7 -11.82 21.58 -0.13
CA LEU A 7 -12.87 22.58 -0.27
C LEU A 7 -12.41 23.98 0.17
N ARG A 8 -11.57 24.05 1.23
CA ARG A 8 -11.02 25.30 1.76
C ARG A 8 -9.57 25.46 1.32
N ARG A 9 -9.21 26.65 0.80
CA ARG A 9 -7.85 26.97 0.34
C ARG A 9 -6.75 26.83 1.40
N ARG A 10 -7.11 26.88 2.68
CA ARG A 10 -6.14 26.79 3.80
C ARG A 10 -5.70 25.36 4.09
N ASP A 11 -6.49 24.37 3.70
CA ASP A 11 -6.18 22.97 3.95
C ASP A 11 -5.22 22.47 2.85
N PRO A 12 -4.29 21.56 3.17
CA PRO A 12 -3.41 21.01 2.15
C PRO A 12 -4.17 20.02 1.25
N PRO A 13 -3.79 19.91 -0.04
CA PRO A 13 -4.32 18.87 -0.92
C PRO A 13 -3.84 17.48 -0.49
N ILE A 14 -4.63 16.45 -0.79
CA ILE A 14 -4.23 15.06 -0.54
C ILE A 14 -3.69 14.46 -1.84
N HIS A 15 -2.55 13.81 -1.74
CA HIS A 15 -1.94 13.09 -2.86
C HIS A 15 -2.27 11.60 -2.74
N VAL A 16 -2.70 10.99 -3.84
CA VAL A 16 -3.04 9.56 -3.89
C VAL A 16 -2.23 8.88 -4.97
N LEU A 17 -1.46 7.87 -4.59
CA LEU A 17 -0.75 6.96 -5.48
C LEU A 17 -1.41 5.59 -5.42
N ASN A 18 -2.06 5.18 -6.52
CA ASN A 18 -2.52 3.80 -6.69
C ASN A 18 -1.44 2.99 -7.42
N ILE A 19 -1.14 1.79 -6.92
CA ILE A 19 -0.12 0.89 -7.45
C ILE A 19 -0.76 -0.44 -7.80
N TYR A 20 -0.40 -0.96 -8.97
CA TYR A 20 -0.59 -2.36 -9.30
C TYR A 20 0.75 -2.94 -9.76
N SER A 21 1.24 -3.94 -9.05
CA SER A 21 2.49 -4.65 -9.36
C SER A 21 2.18 -6.12 -9.62
N PRO A 22 2.31 -6.60 -10.88
CA PRO A 22 1.97 -7.99 -11.19
C PRO A 22 2.88 -9.01 -10.48
N PRO A 23 2.34 -10.18 -10.08
CA PRO A 23 3.11 -11.21 -9.38
C PRO A 23 4.20 -11.82 -10.28
N HIS A 24 3.97 -11.90 -11.60
CA HIS A 24 4.87 -12.55 -12.57
C HIS A 24 6.07 -11.67 -13.02
N LYS A 25 6.25 -10.46 -12.48
CA LYS A 25 7.33 -9.53 -12.87
C LYS A 25 8.34 -9.26 -11.74
N PRO A 26 9.16 -10.25 -11.32
CA PRO A 26 9.92 -10.22 -10.06
C PRO A 26 10.94 -9.08 -9.92
N ARG A 27 11.34 -8.43 -11.02
CA ARG A 27 12.35 -7.36 -11.04
C ARG A 27 11.81 -5.94 -10.80
N ILE A 28 10.49 -5.76 -10.65
CA ILE A 28 9.90 -4.45 -10.36
C ILE A 28 10.33 -3.99 -8.96
N THR A 29 10.74 -2.72 -8.84
CA THR A 29 11.06 -2.06 -7.57
C THR A 29 10.16 -0.84 -7.37
N PHE A 30 9.98 -0.42 -6.12
CA PHE A 30 9.08 0.68 -5.76
C PHE A 30 9.80 2.00 -5.44
N ASN A 31 11.14 1.98 -5.41
CA ASN A 31 11.96 3.11 -4.99
C ASN A 31 11.61 4.38 -5.75
N GLU A 32 11.74 4.34 -7.08
CA GLU A 32 11.56 5.53 -7.91
C GLU A 32 10.14 6.11 -7.81
N VAL A 33 9.11 5.26 -7.84
CA VAL A 33 7.73 5.72 -7.78
C VAL A 33 7.38 6.28 -6.39
N PHE A 34 7.91 5.70 -5.31
CA PHE A 34 7.73 6.23 -3.94
C PHE A 34 8.46 7.57 -3.77
N TYR A 35 9.71 7.68 -4.24
CA TYR A 35 10.45 8.95 -4.19
C TYR A 35 9.76 10.06 -4.98
N ARG A 36 9.27 9.76 -6.19
CA ARG A 36 8.53 10.74 -7.00
C ARG A 36 7.22 11.18 -6.32
N ALA A 37 6.50 10.25 -5.70
CA ALA A 37 5.27 10.56 -4.97
C ALA A 37 5.53 11.42 -3.72
N LEU A 38 6.54 11.07 -2.92
CA LEU A 38 6.97 11.87 -1.78
C LEU A 38 7.42 13.27 -2.20
N LYS A 39 8.19 13.39 -3.28
CA LYS A 39 8.61 14.68 -3.82
C LYS A 39 7.41 15.51 -4.25
N SER A 40 6.41 14.90 -4.89
CA SER A 40 5.21 15.61 -5.33
C SER A 40 4.30 16.04 -4.18
N ALA A 41 4.15 15.20 -3.14
CA ALA A 41 3.36 15.52 -1.97
C ALA A 41 4.08 16.52 -1.04
N ASN A 42 5.42 16.48 -0.99
CA ASN A 42 6.24 17.29 -0.10
C ASN A 42 5.79 17.15 1.37
N LYS A 43 5.22 18.21 1.96
CA LYS A 43 4.67 18.22 3.32
C LYS A 43 3.16 17.90 3.37
N ALA A 44 2.51 17.81 2.21
CA ALA A 44 1.10 17.46 2.13
C ALA A 44 0.89 15.97 2.45
N PRO A 45 -0.32 15.58 2.88
CA PRO A 45 -0.67 14.18 3.07
C PRO A 45 -0.53 13.37 1.78
N LEU A 46 0.07 12.18 1.88
CA LEU A 46 0.19 11.22 0.80
C LEU A 46 -0.41 9.88 1.25
N VAL A 47 -1.27 9.33 0.42
CA VAL A 47 -1.83 7.99 0.54
C VAL A 47 -1.28 7.15 -0.62
N ILE A 48 -0.67 6.02 -0.30
CA ILE A 48 -0.22 5.03 -1.29
C ILE A 48 -1.04 3.77 -1.06
N VAL A 49 -1.78 3.33 -2.06
CA VAL A 49 -2.66 2.17 -1.98
C VAL A 49 -2.50 1.28 -3.19
N GLY A 50 -2.92 0.04 -3.06
CA GLY A 50 -3.12 -0.88 -4.18
C GLY A 50 -2.45 -2.23 -3.94
N ASP A 51 -2.37 -3.01 -5.01
CA ASP A 51 -1.87 -4.39 -4.99
C ASP A 51 -0.38 -4.42 -5.37
N PHE A 52 0.44 -4.82 -4.40
CA PHE A 52 1.89 -4.87 -4.54
C PHE A 52 2.40 -6.24 -5.00
N ASN A 53 1.61 -7.30 -4.81
CA ASN A 53 2.03 -8.70 -4.93
C ASN A 53 3.45 -8.92 -4.39
N ALA A 54 3.70 -8.47 -3.16
CA ALA A 54 5.03 -8.48 -2.53
C ALA A 54 4.95 -9.24 -1.20
N PRO A 55 5.19 -10.56 -1.18
CA PRO A 55 5.08 -11.34 0.05
C PRO A 55 6.08 -10.92 1.14
N SER A 56 5.60 -10.53 2.32
CA SER A 56 6.39 -10.26 3.53
C SER A 56 5.64 -10.64 4.80
N LEU A 57 6.39 -11.01 5.83
CA LEU A 57 5.85 -11.33 7.15
C LEU A 57 5.14 -10.13 7.80
N HIS A 58 5.54 -8.90 7.46
CA HIS A 58 5.01 -7.66 8.05
C HIS A 58 3.53 -7.42 7.75
N TRP A 59 2.99 -8.02 6.69
CA TRP A 59 1.59 -7.93 6.30
C TRP A 59 0.99 -9.32 6.05
N GLY A 60 1.36 -10.28 6.90
CA GLY A 60 0.57 -11.51 7.07
C GLY A 60 0.91 -12.69 6.16
N TYR A 61 1.94 -12.59 5.31
CA TYR A 61 2.43 -13.80 4.62
C TYR A 61 3.22 -14.68 5.58
N HIS A 62 3.17 -16.00 5.39
CA HIS A 62 4.02 -16.96 6.13
C HIS A 62 5.45 -17.09 5.59
N PHE A 63 5.71 -16.48 4.43
CA PHE A 63 7.02 -16.46 3.79
C PHE A 63 7.32 -15.05 3.29
N GLU A 64 8.60 -14.75 3.14
CA GLU A 64 9.06 -13.49 2.57
C GLU A 64 9.79 -13.74 1.25
N GLN A 65 9.54 -12.86 0.27
CA GLN A 65 10.32 -12.80 -0.96
C GLN A 65 11.16 -11.52 -0.99
N ALA A 66 12.22 -11.51 -1.79
CA ALA A 66 13.11 -10.36 -1.96
C ALA A 66 12.35 -9.05 -2.30
N ARG A 67 11.22 -9.13 -3.03
CA ARG A 67 10.37 -7.98 -3.32
C ARG A 67 9.69 -7.43 -2.05
N GLY A 68 9.09 -8.29 -1.24
CA GLY A 68 8.44 -7.89 0.01
C GLY A 68 9.43 -7.37 1.03
N HIS A 69 10.58 -8.04 1.16
CA HIS A 69 11.69 -7.57 2.01
C HIS A 69 12.12 -6.14 1.67
N LYS A 70 12.45 -5.89 0.40
CA LYS A 70 12.85 -4.55 -0.09
C LYS A 70 11.75 -3.51 0.07
N LEU A 71 10.49 -3.90 -0.08
CA LEU A 71 9.35 -3.00 0.14
C LEU A 71 9.23 -2.63 1.62
N ALA A 72 9.39 -3.58 2.55
CA ALA A 72 9.40 -3.32 3.98
C ALA A 72 10.56 -2.38 4.39
N GLU A 73 11.76 -2.62 3.87
CA GLU A 73 12.91 -1.73 4.06
C GLU A 73 12.64 -0.32 3.52
N LEU A 74 12.03 -0.21 2.34
CA LEU A 74 11.68 1.07 1.73
C LEU A 74 10.63 1.83 2.55
N ILE A 75 9.58 1.13 3.03
CA ILE A 75 8.54 1.69 3.90
C ILE A 75 9.17 2.27 5.17
N SER A 76 10.06 1.52 5.81
CA SER A 76 10.80 1.95 7.00
C SER A 76 11.72 3.15 6.71
N THR A 77 12.53 3.06 5.65
CA THR A 77 13.48 4.10 5.22
C THR A 77 12.78 5.43 4.96
N LEU A 78 11.63 5.38 4.30
CA LEU A 78 10.83 6.56 3.96
C LEU A 78 9.90 7.00 5.08
N ARG A 79 9.90 6.29 6.23
CA ARG A 79 9.04 6.51 7.39
C ARG A 79 7.58 6.65 6.96
N LEU A 80 7.11 5.67 6.19
CA LEU A 80 5.71 5.50 5.82
C LEU A 80 5.02 4.69 6.92
N THR A 81 3.77 5.02 7.21
CA THR A 81 2.95 4.25 8.14
C THR A 81 2.16 3.23 7.34
N LEU A 82 2.29 1.95 7.69
CA LEU A 82 1.47 0.87 7.16
C LEU A 82 0.14 0.83 7.92
N LEU A 83 -0.97 0.90 7.19
CA LEU A 83 -2.33 0.79 7.74
C LEU A 83 -2.97 -0.58 7.51
N THR A 84 -2.37 -1.43 6.68
CA THR A 84 -2.87 -2.79 6.48
C THR A 84 -2.70 -3.60 7.75
N ASP A 85 -3.82 -4.11 8.26
CA ASP A 85 -3.84 -5.08 9.34
C ASP A 85 -3.69 -6.50 8.75
N PRO A 86 -2.63 -7.25 9.06
CA PRO A 86 -2.46 -8.63 8.61
C PRO A 86 -3.52 -9.60 9.17
N ALA A 87 -4.25 -9.23 10.23
CA ALA A 87 -5.35 -10.03 10.76
C ALA A 87 -6.60 -10.00 9.86
N CYS A 88 -6.67 -9.07 8.90
CA CYS A 88 -7.79 -8.90 7.98
C CYS A 88 -7.29 -9.09 6.52
N PRO A 89 -7.24 -10.33 6.01
CA PRO A 89 -6.76 -10.62 4.66
C PRO A 89 -7.48 -9.82 3.58
N THR A 90 -6.75 -9.44 2.54
CA THR A 90 -7.26 -8.64 1.40
C THR A 90 -7.38 -9.44 0.12
N ARG A 91 -7.07 -10.73 0.18
CA ARG A 91 -7.34 -11.67 -0.90
C ARG A 91 -7.67 -13.02 -0.30
N MET A 92 -8.86 -13.52 -0.62
CA MET A 92 -9.28 -14.86 -0.22
C MET A 92 -8.48 -15.90 -0.99
N GLY A 93 -8.05 -16.91 -0.25
CA GLY A 93 -7.42 -18.10 -0.77
C GLY A 93 -8.38 -18.97 -1.58
N ASN A 94 -7.84 -20.06 -2.10
CA ASN A 94 -8.62 -21.14 -2.71
C ASN A 94 -8.15 -22.47 -2.09
N SER A 95 -8.56 -23.61 -2.68
CA SER A 95 -8.15 -24.93 -2.18
C SER A 95 -6.64 -25.20 -2.20
N VAL A 96 -5.84 -24.32 -2.82
CA VAL A 96 -4.38 -24.44 -2.98
C VAL A 96 -3.62 -23.32 -2.27
N THR A 97 -4.13 -22.09 -2.30
CA THR A 97 -3.46 -20.91 -1.69
C THR A 97 -4.25 -20.41 -0.49
N ARG A 98 -3.57 -20.07 0.61
CA ARG A 98 -4.21 -19.45 1.78
C ARG A 98 -4.59 -17.99 1.52
N ASP A 99 -5.38 -17.44 2.44
CA ASP A 99 -5.66 -16.01 2.50
C ASP A 99 -4.37 -15.20 2.66
N THR A 100 -4.30 -14.05 2.00
CA THR A 100 -3.07 -13.23 1.92
C THR A 100 -3.40 -11.74 1.93
N CYS A 101 -2.40 -10.88 2.18
CA CYS A 101 -2.55 -9.43 2.07
C CYS A 101 -1.66 -8.84 0.97
N PRO A 102 -1.96 -9.08 -0.33
CA PRO A 102 -1.21 -8.46 -1.43
C PRO A 102 -1.47 -6.94 -1.52
N GLU A 103 -2.62 -6.50 -1.02
CA GLU A 103 -3.01 -5.09 -1.01
C GLU A 103 -2.49 -4.37 0.23
N LEU A 104 -1.77 -3.26 0.00
CA LEU A 104 -1.25 -2.43 1.08
C LEU A 104 -1.83 -1.03 1.03
N SER A 105 -2.09 -0.46 2.21
CA SER A 105 -2.41 0.95 2.38
C SER A 105 -1.33 1.59 3.26
N LEU A 106 -0.66 2.60 2.72
CA LEU A 106 0.43 3.32 3.35
C LEU A 106 0.12 4.81 3.38
N VAL A 107 0.55 5.51 4.41
CA VAL A 107 0.39 6.96 4.51
C VAL A 107 1.66 7.68 4.91
N LYS A 108 1.74 8.95 4.50
CA LYS A 108 2.75 9.91 4.92
C LYS A 108 2.08 11.23 5.29
N ASN A 109 2.62 11.91 6.31
CA ASN A 109 2.16 13.22 6.78
C ASN A 109 0.66 13.24 7.15
N SER A 110 0.11 12.10 7.56
CA SER A 110 -1.24 11.98 8.11
C SER A 110 -1.14 11.42 9.52
N ARG A 111 -1.81 12.05 10.48
CA ARG A 111 -1.77 11.66 11.90
C ARG A 111 -2.90 10.70 12.27
N ASP A 112 -4.07 10.91 11.67
CA ASP A 112 -5.32 10.25 12.07
C ASP A 112 -5.91 9.38 10.94
N ALA A 113 -5.05 8.80 10.11
CA ALA A 113 -5.52 7.92 9.04
C ALA A 113 -5.91 6.55 9.60
N THR A 114 -7.15 6.14 9.36
CA THR A 114 -7.64 4.80 9.64
C THR A 114 -7.89 4.04 8.34
N ARG A 115 -7.84 2.71 8.44
CA ARG A 115 -8.20 1.78 7.37
C ARG A 115 -9.19 0.77 7.93
N GLU A 116 -10.21 0.47 7.15
CA GLU A 116 -11.21 -0.55 7.45
C GLU A 116 -11.36 -1.43 6.20
N ASN A 117 -11.37 -2.74 6.37
CA ASN A 117 -11.75 -3.67 5.30
C ASN A 117 -13.27 -3.84 5.39
N LEU A 118 -13.98 -3.57 4.29
CA LEU A 118 -15.43 -3.69 4.24
C LEU A 118 -15.92 -5.14 4.10
N GLU A 119 -14.99 -6.09 3.87
CA GLU A 119 -15.29 -7.51 3.62
C GLU A 119 -16.23 -7.74 2.42
N GLU A 120 -16.32 -6.73 1.54
CA GLU A 120 -17.09 -6.78 0.30
C GLU A 120 -16.18 -7.17 -0.86
N THR A 121 -16.47 -8.30 -1.49
CA THR A 121 -15.63 -8.83 -2.57
C THR A 121 -15.91 -8.22 -3.94
N LEU A 122 -17.07 -7.57 -4.11
CA LEU A 122 -17.52 -6.96 -5.37
C LEU A 122 -17.41 -7.88 -6.61
N GLY A 123 -17.45 -9.21 -6.42
CA GLY A 123 -17.28 -10.21 -7.49
C GLY A 123 -15.84 -10.60 -7.81
N SER A 124 -14.87 -10.18 -6.99
CA SER A 124 -13.43 -10.48 -7.05
C SER A 124 -13.01 -11.47 -5.94
N ASP A 125 -11.78 -11.96 -5.97
CA ASP A 125 -11.13 -12.65 -4.84
C ASP A 125 -10.48 -11.68 -3.84
N HIS A 126 -10.62 -10.38 -4.06
CA HIS A 126 -10.16 -9.27 -3.21
C HIS A 126 -11.33 -8.63 -2.47
#